data_AF-A5FWD9-F1
#
_entry.id   AF-A5FWD9-F1
#
_cell.length_a   1.000
_cell.length_b   1.000
_cell.length_c   1.000
_cell.angle_alpha   90.00
_cell.angle_beta   90.00
_cell.angle_gamma   90.00
#
_symmetry.space_group_name_H-M   'P 1'
#
loop_
_entity.id
_entity.type
_entity.pdbx_description
1 polymer ?
#
loop_
_entity_poly.entity_id
_entity_poly.type
_entity_poly.pdbx_seq_one_letter_code
_entity_poly.pdbx_strand_id
1 'polypeptide(L)'
;MNTLDEVDIVTMQSVRDANADEPSEVPHVFPISDNIYRPILDGYSEGDDARDVYREALDWWNAELTAIEQTVSDRDPRSTAGS
;
A
#
# COMPACT_ATOMS: atom_id res chain seq x y z
N MET A 1 -40.16 -4.17 5.45
CA MET A 1 -39.01 -4.42 4.55
C MET A 1 -38.10 -3.23 4.71
N ASN A 2 -37.00 -3.39 5.45
CA ASN A 2 -36.08 -2.30 5.76
C ASN A 2 -35.00 -2.31 4.68
N THR A 3 -35.08 -1.40 3.71
CA THR A 3 -34.00 -1.16 2.76
C THR A 3 -32.90 -0.45 3.53
N LEU A 4 -31.81 -1.14 3.84
CA LEU A 4 -30.64 -0.48 4.40
C LEU A 4 -30.23 0.60 3.40
N ASP A 5 -30.15 1.85 3.87
CA ASP A 5 -29.66 2.95 3.05
C ASP A 5 -28.25 2.63 2.55
N GLU A 6 -28.00 2.94 1.29
CA GLU A 6 -26.67 2.86 0.69
C GLU A 6 -25.77 3.92 1.35
N VAL A 7 -24.69 3.48 2.01
CA VAL A 7 -23.78 4.35 2.74
C VAL A 7 -22.48 4.45 1.95
N ASP A 8 -22.09 5.65 1.53
CA ASP A 8 -20.79 5.86 0.89
C ASP A 8 -19.68 6.04 1.92
N ILE A 9 -18.52 5.43 1.67
CA ILE A 9 -17.26 5.71 2.36
C ILE A 9 -16.33 6.50 1.45
N VAL A 10 -15.62 7.45 2.05
CA VAL A 10 -14.54 8.20 1.39
C VAL A 10 -13.22 7.65 1.89
N THR A 11 -12.34 7.26 0.97
CA THR A 11 -10.95 6.91 1.28
C THR A 11 -10.03 7.92 0.60
N MET A 12 -8.99 8.37 1.31
CA MET A 12 -7.96 9.25 0.77
C MET A 12 -6.70 8.45 0.47
N GLN A 13 -6.27 8.46 -0.78
CA GLN A 13 -5.00 7.86 -1.18
C GLN A 13 -3.96 8.97 -1.32
N SER A 14 -2.92 8.96 -0.48
CA SER A 14 -1.76 9.84 -0.66
C SER A 14 -0.77 9.18 -1.62
N VAL A 15 -0.55 9.80 -2.78
CA VAL A 15 0.40 9.35 -3.80
C VAL A 15 1.59 10.30 -3.81
N ARG A 16 2.79 9.78 -3.52
CA ARG A 16 4.05 10.50 -3.73
C ARG A 16 4.64 10.13 -5.09
N ASP A 17 4.74 11.11 -5.98
CA ASP A 17 5.58 11.01 -7.18
C ASP A 17 7.04 11.25 -6.76
N ALA A 18 7.96 10.45 -7.27
CA ALA A 18 9.39 10.58 -7.01
C ALA A 18 9.97 11.93 -7.48
N ASN A 19 9.30 12.61 -8.41
CA ASN A 19 9.73 13.90 -8.97
C ASN A 19 8.93 15.09 -8.45
N ALA A 20 7.91 14.86 -7.62
CA ALA A 20 7.10 15.93 -7.03
C ALA A 20 7.52 16.16 -5.57
N ASP A 21 7.70 17.42 -5.20
CA ASP A 21 8.05 17.81 -3.82
C ASP A 21 6.90 17.54 -2.83
N GLU A 22 5.66 17.57 -3.29
CA GLU A 22 4.47 17.39 -2.44
C GLU A 22 3.68 16.13 -2.81
N PRO A 23 3.21 15.36 -1.81
CA PRO A 23 2.26 14.27 -2.04
C PRO A 23 0.97 14.81 -2.65
N SER A 24 0.47 14.13 -3.66
CA SER A 24 -0.88 14.36 -4.16
C SER A 24 -1.88 13.51 -3.38
N GLU A 25 -3.08 14.04 -3.14
CA GLU A 25 -4.16 13.30 -2.50
C GLU A 25 -5.25 12.99 -3.53
N VAL A 26 -5.60 11.71 -3.64
CA VAL A 26 -6.65 11.22 -4.54
C VAL A 26 -7.82 10.71 -3.69
N PRO A 27 -8.96 11.42 -3.66
CA PRO A 27 -10.15 10.94 -2.98
C PRO A 27 -10.84 9.85 -3.82
N HIS A 28 -11.24 8.77 -3.16
CA HIS A 28 -12.09 7.72 -3.74
C HIS A 28 -13.36 7.57 -2.90
N VAL A 29 -14.50 7.47 -3.58
CA VAL A 29 -15.80 7.20 -2.94
C VAL A 29 -16.23 5.79 -3.30
N PHE A 30 -16.56 4.99 -2.29
CA PHE A 30 -17.01 3.61 -2.46
C PHE A 30 -18.31 3.37 -1.68
N PRO A 31 -19.34 2.76 -2.29
CA PRO A 31 -20.52 2.35 -1.53
C PRO A 31 -20.17 1.17 -0.60
N ILE A 32 -20.62 1.22 0.67
CA ILE A 32 -20.41 0.16 1.68
C ILE A 32 -21.13 -1.14 1.32
N SER A 33 -22.22 -1.04 0.55
CA SER A 33 -23.01 -2.18 0.08
C SER A 33 -22.32 -2.97 -1.02
N ASP A 34 -21.30 -2.40 -1.68
CA ASP A 34 -20.48 -3.14 -2.61
C ASP A 34 -19.61 -4.15 -1.86
N ASN A 35 -19.41 -5.31 -2.49
CA ASN A 35 -18.54 -6.34 -1.96
C ASN A 35 -17.12 -5.78 -1.77
N ILE A 36 -16.59 -5.88 -0.55
CA ILE A 36 -15.19 -5.56 -0.24
C ILE A 36 -14.19 -6.43 -1.02
N TYR A 37 -14.68 -7.52 -1.63
CA TYR A 37 -13.97 -8.31 -2.61
C TYR A 37 -14.10 -7.67 -4.00
N ARG A 38 -13.05 -6.98 -4.44
CA ARG A 38 -12.90 -6.43 -5.79
C ARG A 38 -11.73 -7.13 -6.47
N PRO A 39 -12.00 -8.22 -7.21
CA PRO A 39 -10.97 -8.86 -8.00
C PRO A 39 -10.49 -7.90 -9.09
N ILE A 40 -9.18 -7.85 -9.29
CA ILE A 40 -8.58 -7.14 -10.42
C ILE A 40 -8.98 -7.88 -11.69
N LEU A 41 -9.47 -7.15 -12.68
CA LEU A 41 -10.11 -7.73 -13.87
C LEU A 41 -9.13 -7.90 -15.05
N ASP A 42 -7.92 -7.36 -14.95
CA ASP A 42 -6.91 -7.40 -15.99
C ASP A 42 -5.48 -7.18 -15.45
N GLY A 43 -4.48 -7.70 -16.19
CA GLY A 43 -3.07 -7.46 -15.90
C GLY A 43 -2.42 -8.53 -15.01
N TYR A 44 -1.27 -8.19 -14.41
CA TYR A 44 -0.40 -9.13 -13.67
C TYR A 44 -1.08 -9.81 -12.47
N SER A 45 -2.09 -9.16 -11.89
CA SER A 45 -2.82 -9.63 -10.70
C SER A 45 -4.29 -9.94 -10.98
N GLU A 46 -4.63 -10.28 -12.23
CA GLU A 46 -6.00 -10.65 -12.60
C GLU A 46 -6.53 -11.79 -11.71
N GLY A 47 -7.70 -11.59 -11.13
CA GLY A 47 -8.36 -12.53 -10.21
C GLY A 47 -8.00 -12.33 -8.73
N ASP A 48 -6.91 -11.63 -8.43
CA ASP A 48 -6.56 -11.29 -7.05
C ASP A 48 -7.45 -10.16 -6.54
N ASP A 49 -7.86 -10.25 -5.28
CA ASP A 49 -8.47 -9.11 -4.64
C ASP A 49 -7.44 -8.01 -4.40
N ALA A 50 -7.85 -6.75 -4.48
CA ALA A 50 -6.96 -5.61 -4.22
C ALA A 50 -6.20 -5.72 -2.88
N ARG A 51 -6.79 -6.37 -1.85
CA ARG A 51 -6.10 -6.61 -0.57
C ARG A 51 -4.95 -7.59 -0.69
N ASP A 52 -5.02 -8.57 -1.58
CA ASP A 52 -3.95 -9.54 -1.80
C ASP A 52 -2.76 -8.84 -2.47
N VAL A 53 -3.03 -8.02 -3.50
CA VAL A 53 -2.00 -7.20 -4.16
C VAL A 53 -1.35 -6.19 -3.23
N TYR A 54 -2.13 -5.52 -2.39
CA TYR A 54 -1.57 -4.58 -1.41
C TYR A 54 -0.72 -5.28 -0.36
N ARG A 55 -1.08 -6.49 0.08
CA ARG A 55 -0.24 -7.27 1.00
C ARG A 55 1.08 -7.65 0.34
N GLU A 56 1.05 -8.15 -0.89
CA GLU A 56 2.27 -8.49 -1.64
C GLU A 56 3.18 -7.27 -1.82
N ALA A 57 2.62 -6.13 -2.21
CA ALA A 57 3.40 -4.89 -2.37
C ALA A 57 4.03 -4.42 -1.05
N LEU A 58 3.30 -4.50 0.08
CA LEU A 58 3.83 -4.13 1.40
C LEU A 58 4.93 -5.09 1.85
N ASP A 59 4.77 -6.38 1.63
CA ASP A 59 5.77 -7.39 1.97
C ASP A 59 7.05 -7.18 1.16
N TRP A 60 6.92 -6.89 -0.14
CA TRP A 60 8.05 -6.57 -1.00
C TRP A 60 8.79 -5.30 -0.54
N TRP A 61 8.07 -4.21 -0.29
CA TRP A 61 8.69 -2.97 0.19
C TRP A 61 9.39 -3.14 1.54
N ASN A 62 8.82 -3.92 2.46
CA ASN A 62 9.47 -4.24 3.73
C ASN A 62 10.79 -4.98 3.51
N ALA A 63 10.83 -5.96 2.61
CA ALA A 63 12.06 -6.70 2.31
C ALA A 63 13.15 -5.79 1.74
N GLU A 64 12.81 -4.93 0.77
CA GLU A 64 13.75 -3.99 0.15
C GLU A 64 14.29 -2.97 1.16
N LEU A 65 13.40 -2.37 1.97
CA LEU A 65 13.81 -1.42 3.01
C LEU A 65 14.72 -2.08 4.05
N THR A 66 14.39 -3.31 4.47
CA THR A 66 15.22 -4.08 5.40
C THR A 66 16.62 -4.32 4.83
N ALA A 67 16.73 -4.67 3.54
CA ALA A 67 18.02 -4.89 2.89
C ALA A 67 18.86 -3.60 2.81
N ILE A 68 18.22 -2.47 2.56
CA ILE A 68 18.87 -1.15 2.57
C ILE A 68 19.37 -0.81 3.97
N GLU A 69 18.54 -0.98 5.00
CA GLU A 69 18.89 -0.72 6.40
C GLU A 69 20.10 -1.54 6.84
N GLN A 70 20.12 -2.84 6.54
CA GLN A 70 21.27 -3.72 6.83
C GLN A 70 22.53 -3.22 6.15
N THR A 71 22.45 -2.88 4.86
CA THR A 71 23.61 -2.38 4.09
C THR A 71 24.13 -1.06 4.67
N VAL A 72 23.24 -0.17 5.13
CA VAL A 72 23.62 1.10 5.76
C VAL A 72 24.26 0.85 7.12
N SER A 73 23.70 -0.05 7.94
CA SER A 73 24.26 -0.41 9.25
C SER A 73 25.64 -1.06 9.13
N ASP A 74 25.85 -1.95 8.18
CA ASP A 74 27.14 -2.62 7.93
C ASP A 74 28.22 -1.64 7.44
N ARG A 75 27.81 -0.56 6.78
CA ARG A 75 28.69 0.50 6.29
C ARG A 75 28.96 1.59 7.31
N ASP A 76 28.30 1.60 8.48
CA ASP A 76 28.60 2.58 9.53
C ASP A 76 29.88 2.17 10.28
N PRO A 77 31.01 2.89 10.12
CA PRO A 77 32.27 2.57 10.78
C PRO A 77 32.21 2.68 12.32
N ARG A 78 31.11 3.19 12.89
CA ARG A 78 30.88 3.23 14.34
C ARG A 78 30.28 1.92 14.88
N SER A 79 29.74 1.04 14.05
CA SER A 79 29.19 -0.26 14.49
C SER A 79 30.27 -1.31 14.81
N THR A 80 31.49 -1.16 14.30
CA THR A 80 32.59 -2.13 14.55
C THR A 80 33.33 -1.91 15.88
N ALA A 81 32.95 -0.92 16.68
CA ALA A 81 33.57 -0.60 17.97
C ALA A 81 32.69 -1.09 19.13
N GLY A 82 32.39 -2.39 19.19
CA GLY A 82 31.53 -2.96 20.23
C GLY A 82 31.44 -4.47 20.16
N SER A 83 32.56 -5.17 20.35
CA SER A 83 32.61 -6.60 20.70
C SER A 83 33.72 -6.84 21.71
#